data_AF-A0A7Y5WDA1-F1
#
_entry.id   AF-A0A7Y5WDA1-F1
#
_cell.length_a   1.000
_cell.length_b   1.000
_cell.length_c   1.000
_cell.angle_alpha   90.00
_cell.angle_beta   90.00
_cell.angle_gamma   90.00
#
_symmetry.space_group_name_H-M   'P 1'
#
loop_
_entity.id
_entity.type
_entity.pdbx_description
1 polymer ?
#
loop_
_entity_poly.entity_id
_entity_poly.type
_entity_poly.pdbx_seq_one_letter_code
_entity_poly.pdbx_strand_id
1 'polypeptide(L)'
;MDPVQHLAAMDSGVNGSPPPDVPVDVRVDGNWVRGRAHKFRQVESHLEVLVTYAVPDGDQVAAGWFASNAVRPVHADDEPGS
;
A
#
# COMPACT_ATOMS: atom_id res chain seq x y z
N MET A 1 14.10 -8.36 0.25
CA MET A 1 12.86 -8.84 0.88
C MET A 1 11.74 -8.54 -0.10
N ASP A 2 10.92 -9.53 -0.42
CA ASP A 2 9.81 -9.33 -1.35
C ASP A 2 8.70 -8.49 -0.68
N PRO A 3 8.15 -7.45 -1.34
CA PRO A 3 7.15 -6.56 -0.76
C PRO A 3 5.85 -7.29 -0.38
N VAL A 4 5.52 -8.38 -1.06
CA VAL A 4 4.33 -9.21 -0.79
C VAL A 4 4.56 -10.08 0.44
N GLN A 5 5.73 -10.73 0.54
CA GLN A 5 6.10 -11.49 1.75
C GLN A 5 6.17 -10.59 2.98
N HIS A 6 6.59 -9.34 2.80
CA HIS A 6 6.69 -8.37 3.89
C HIS A 6 5.31 -7.86 4.34
N LEU A 7 4.41 -7.54 3.40
CA LEU A 7 3.03 -7.18 3.70
C LEU A 7 2.28 -8.34 4.40
N ALA A 8 2.47 -9.58 3.92
CA ALA A 8 1.89 -10.78 4.52
C ALA A 8 2.43 -11.07 5.93
N ALA A 9 3.73 -10.81 6.16
CA ALA A 9 4.31 -10.92 7.49
C ALA A 9 3.71 -9.89 8.48
N MET A 10 3.29 -8.72 8.02
CA MET A 10 2.67 -7.68 8.86
C MET A 10 1.18 -7.89 9.14
N ASP A 11 0.44 -8.54 8.23
CA ASP A 11 -0.93 -9.03 8.49
C ASP A 11 -0.95 -10.03 9.66
N SER A 12 0.17 -10.73 9.88
CA SER A 12 0.36 -11.70 10.97
C SER A 12 0.57 -11.05 12.35
N GLY A 13 0.38 -9.73 12.51
CA GLY A 13 0.30 -9.06 13.81
C GLY A 13 1.64 -8.68 14.47
N VAL A 14 2.75 -8.68 13.72
CA VAL A 14 4.00 -8.07 14.22
C VAL A 14 3.87 -6.55 14.18
N ASN A 15 3.70 -5.96 15.36
CA ASN A 15 3.76 -4.53 15.61
C ASN A 15 5.20 -4.03 15.34
N GLY A 16 5.49 -3.73 14.07
CA GLY A 16 6.76 -3.19 13.60
C GLY A 16 6.51 -2.08 12.60
N SER A 17 7.28 -0.99 12.71
CA SER A 17 7.29 0.05 11.68
C SER A 17 7.60 -0.62 10.34
N PRO A 18 6.75 -0.45 9.30
CA PRO A 18 7.06 -1.02 8.01
C PRO A 18 8.37 -0.43 7.48
N PRO A 19 9.12 -1.17 6.65
CA PRO A 19 10.17 -0.59 5.84
C PRO A 19 9.52 0.56 5.06
N PRO A 20 10.11 1.76 5.12
CA PRO A 20 9.59 2.91 4.41
C PRO A 20 9.55 2.58 2.91
N ASP A 21 8.51 3.06 2.23
CA ASP A 21 8.42 3.10 0.76
C ASP A 21 8.19 1.77 0.04
N VAL A 22 7.33 0.88 0.56
CA VAL A 22 6.87 -0.27 -0.22
C VAL A 22 5.91 0.21 -1.34
N PRO A 23 6.18 -0.07 -2.63
CA PRO A 23 5.27 0.28 -3.71
C PRO A 23 4.02 -0.59 -3.63
N VAL A 24 2.86 0.07 -3.67
CA VAL A 24 1.54 -0.56 -3.59
C VAL A 24 0.60 0.10 -4.59
N ASP A 25 -0.42 -0.61 -5.03
CA ASP A 25 -1.57 -0.03 -5.72
C ASP A 25 -2.74 0.08 -4.75
N VAL A 26 -3.40 1.24 -4.76
CA VAL A 26 -4.60 1.52 -3.96
C VAL A 26 -5.77 1.87 -4.86
N ARG A 27 -6.98 1.58 -4.39
CA ARG A 27 -8.19 1.91 -5.13
C ARG A 27 -8.72 3.29 -4.74
N VAL A 28 -8.65 4.24 -5.68
CA VAL A 28 -9.10 5.63 -5.53
C VAL A 28 -10.12 5.92 -6.62
N ASP A 29 -11.33 6.34 -6.24
CA ASP A 29 -12.43 6.63 -7.17
C ASP A 29 -12.70 5.51 -8.21
N GLY A 30 -12.51 4.26 -7.77
CA GLY A 30 -12.70 3.07 -8.60
C GLY A 30 -11.48 2.65 -9.44
N ASN A 31 -10.45 3.50 -9.54
CA ASN A 31 -9.22 3.26 -10.29
C ASN A 31 -8.09 2.72 -9.39
N TRP A 32 -7.25 1.86 -9.94
CA TRP A 32 -6.00 1.47 -9.27
C TRP A 32 -4.95 2.54 -9.53
N VAL A 33 -4.39 3.04 -8.44
CA VAL A 33 -3.42 4.13 -8.44
C VAL A 33 -2.17 3.67 -7.72
N ARG A 34 -1.02 3.86 -8.36
CA ARG A 34 0.27 3.57 -7.76
C ARG A 34 0.55 4.52 -6.60
N GLY A 35 0.92 3.96 -5.47
CA GLY A 35 1.29 4.67 -4.26
C GLY A 35 2.43 4.00 -3.51
N ARG A 36 2.68 4.50 -2.30
CA ARG A 36 3.70 3.98 -1.38
C ARG A 36 3.14 3.84 0.02
N ALA A 37 3.31 2.67 0.61
CA ALA A 37 2.90 2.40 1.98
C ALA A 37 3.95 2.91 2.98
N HIS A 38 3.48 3.58 4.03
CA HIS A 38 4.33 4.24 5.05
C HIS A 38 4.14 3.71 6.45
N LYS A 39 2.90 3.39 6.82
CA LYS A 39 2.52 2.99 8.17
C LYS A 39 1.37 2.01 8.11
N PHE A 40 1.24 1.20 9.15
CA PHE A 40 0.12 0.31 9.36
C PHE A 40 -0.52 0.66 10.70
N ARG A 41 -1.84 0.50 10.79
CA ARG A 41 -2.56 0.59 12.05
C ARG A 41 -3.62 -0.50 12.11
N GLN A 42 -3.79 -1.10 13.28
CA GLN A 42 -4.92 -1.98 13.54
C GLN A 42 -6.11 -1.12 13.97
N VAL A 43 -7.23 -1.26 13.27
CA VAL A 43 -8.49 -0.59 13.60
C VAL A 43 -9.51 -1.69 13.87
N GLU A 44 -9.86 -1.87 15.13
CA GLU A 44 -10.82 -2.90 15.58
C GLU A 44 -10.45 -4.30 15.05
N SER A 45 -11.14 -4.77 14.01
CA SER A 45 -10.97 -6.09 13.41
C SER A 45 -10.24 -6.08 12.06
N HIS A 46 -9.79 -4.94 11.55
CA HIS A 46 -9.08 -4.86 10.27
C HIS A 46 -7.78 -4.06 10.38
N LEU A 47 -6.86 -4.35 9.46
CA LEU A 47 -5.61 -3.63 9.31
C LEU A 47 -5.80 -2.51 8.28
N GLU A 48 -5.27 -1.34 8.56
CA GLU A 48 -5.21 -0.22 7.61
C GLU A 48 -3.77 0.18 7.32
N VAL A 49 -3.55 0.68 6.11
CA VAL A 49 -2.27 1.09 5.58
C VAL A 49 -2.32 2.55 5.20
N LEU A 50 -1.38 3.35 5.70
CA LEU A 50 -1.18 4.72 5.26
C LEU A 50 -0.42 4.69 3.94
N VAL A 51 -1.06 5.16 2.89
CA VAL A 51 -0.49 5.19 1.54
C VAL A 51 -0.46 6.62 1.04
N THR A 52 0.70 7.05 0.51
CA THR A 52 0.76 8.25 -0.34
C THR A 52 0.61 7.85 -1.80
N TYR A 53 -0.24 8.53 -2.54
CA TYR A 53 -0.53 8.23 -3.95
C TYR A 53 -0.71 9.53 -4.74
N ALA A 54 -0.45 9.48 -6.06
CA ALA A 54 -0.73 10.59 -6.95
C ALA A 54 -2.24 10.64 -7.23
N VAL A 55 -2.88 11.80 -7.07
CA VAL A 55 -4.30 11.94 -7.36
C VAL A 55 -4.50 11.82 -8.88
N PRO A 56 -5.40 10.93 -9.36
CA PRO A 56 -5.74 10.89 -10.78
C PRO A 56 -6.17 12.28 -11.24
N ASP A 57 -5.65 12.74 -12.38
CA ASP A 57 -5.98 14.05 -12.97
C ASP A 57 -5.42 15.28 -12.24
N GLY A 58 -4.47 15.11 -11.32
CA GLY A 58 -3.78 16.24 -10.68
C GLY A 58 -2.30 16.01 -10.38
N ASP A 59 -1.53 17.08 -10.29
CA ASP A 59 -0.13 17.08 -9.81
C ASP A 59 0.00 16.98 -8.28
N GLN A 60 -1.06 16.53 -7.60
CA GLN A 60 -1.10 16.48 -6.15
C GLN A 60 -0.78 15.07 -5.64
N VAL A 61 0.00 15.01 -4.56
CA VAL A 61 0.20 13.78 -3.79
C VAL A 61 -0.72 13.83 -2.58
N ALA A 62 -1.61 12.85 -2.47
CA ALA A 62 -2.48 12.67 -1.32
C ALA A 62 -1.95 11.56 -0.41
N ALA A 63 -2.35 11.58 0.85
CA ALA A 63 -2.08 10.52 1.83
C ALA A 63 -3.39 10.07 2.46
N GLY A 64 -3.64 8.75 2.47
CA GLY A 64 -4.87 8.18 3.00
C GLY A 64 -4.65 6.86 3.71
N TRP A 65 -5.50 6.56 4.69
CA TRP A 65 -5.58 5.22 5.28
C TRP A 65 -6.53 4.37 4.43
N PHE A 66 -6.02 3.26 3.94
CA PHE A 66 -6.78 2.28 3.17
C PHE A 66 -6.86 0.98 3.96
N ALA A 67 -8.00 0.31 3.92
CA ALA A 67 -8.10 -1.05 4.44
C ALA A 67 -7.10 -1.95 3.70
N SER A 68 -6.42 -2.85 4.41
CA SER A 68 -5.36 -3.70 3.84
C SER A 68 -5.83 -4.52 2.64
N ASN A 69 -7.10 -4.94 2.63
CA ASN A 69 -7.73 -5.64 1.51
C ASN A 69 -7.99 -4.77 0.26
N ALA A 70 -7.91 -3.44 0.39
CA ALA A 70 -7.99 -2.46 -0.69
C ALA A 70 -6.60 -2.02 -1.20
N VAL A 71 -5.53 -2.58 -0.63
CA VAL A 71 -4.14 -2.35 -1.01
C VAL A 71 -3.61 -3.60 -1.69
N ARG A 72 -2.97 -3.45 -2.84
CA ARG A 72 -2.28 -4.53 -3.54
C ARG A 72 -0.77 -4.25 -3.54
N PRO A 73 0.07 -5.17 -3.06
CA PRO A 73 1.50 -4.99 -3.19
C PRO A 73 1.88 -5.11 -4.66
N VAL A 74 2.72 -4.21 -5.14
CA VAL A 74 3.25 -4.34 -6.50
C VAL A 74 4.44 -5.28 -6.45
N HIS A 75 4.36 -6.40 -7.16
CA HIS A 75 5.53 -7.23 -7.39
C HIS A 75 6.53 -6.41 -8.23
N ALA A 76 7.82 -6.53 -7.90
CA ALA A 76 8.90 -5.93 -8.69
C ALA A 76 8.99 -6.51 -10.13
N ASP A 77 8.18 -7.53 -10.44
CA ASP A 77 8.10 -8.20 -11.75
C ASP A 77 6.93 -7.68 -12.62
N ASP A 78 6.06 -6.81 -12.08
CA ASP A 78 5.00 -6.12 -12.86
C ASP A 78 5.51 -4.79 -13.42
N GLU A 79 6.75 -4.79 -13.95
CA GLU A 79 7.07 -3.85 -15.02
C GLU A 79 6.51 -4.47 -16.31
N PRO A 80 5.70 -3.77 -17.11
CA PRO A 80 5.34 -4.27 -18.43
C PRO A 80 6.65 -4.52 -19.19
N GLY A 81 6.97 -5.80 -19.38
CA GLY A 81 8.18 -6.26 -20.04
C GLY A 81 8.42 -5.50 -21.35
N SER A 82 9.68 -5.08 -21.52
CA SER A 82 10.23 -4.47 -22.73
C SER A 82 10.04 -5.33 -23.98
#